data_AF-A0A957S3D0-F1
#
_entry.id   AF-A0A957S3D0-F1
#
_cell.length_a   1.000
_cell.length_b   1.000
_cell.length_c   1.000
_cell.angle_alpha   90.00
_cell.angle_beta   90.00
_cell.angle_gamma   90.00
#
_symmetry.space_group_name_H-M   'P 1'
#
loop_
_entity.id
_entity.type
_entity.pdbx_description
1 polymer ?
#
loop_
_entity_poly.entity_id
_entity_poly.type
_entity_poly.pdbx_seq_one_letter_code
_entity_poly.pdbx_strand_id
1 'polypeptide(L)'
;MLPSPPLARQIIEVLGSTGTPPAKGVRYFNVGNASLLAALDEYYLDSYLQDGGAAYKMVVGDYGSGKSHFLYCLRDLAWSRGFAVAKVDLSPVETPYNDQRAVYSAVARNLIRHHDDETIADESGLTVFLAGTLERVTGDEISLETLTHPNYRALVDTVESAAIDSMAYKQAVLAYFDALIRDQEVQLDALTRWLMGATTTPEDTKVLRALGVTGKITRPNAFRMLRSLAQTVRALSYSGLILLFDEVDRMASIGGKAEKMATDNLREVVDRCRDELPGAMFVYAVPPQFINDIVPRYPALQQRLRAPGRFSRINHFSPQIDLEHLDLDENDLLLAIGDKLIPIYETAFGVELDRQTQYANAAILANVARDVFLDVSHRRLFVKAFVGELARQHATEQHVLREDEAMAIMRGQIDELHGGETPPY
;
A
#
# COMPACT_ATOMS: atom_id res chain seq x y z
N MET A 1 -17.36 -4.66 -15.09
CA MET A 1 -17.96 -5.21 -13.86
C MET A 1 -18.08 -4.06 -12.88
N LEU A 2 -19.22 -3.92 -12.21
CA LEU A 2 -19.45 -2.88 -11.19
C LEU A 2 -19.25 -3.47 -9.79
N PRO A 3 -18.91 -2.66 -8.77
CA PRO A 3 -18.78 -3.13 -7.39
C PRO A 3 -20.12 -3.64 -6.84
N SER A 4 -20.06 -4.47 -5.80
CA SER A 4 -21.26 -4.78 -5.01
C SER A 4 -21.87 -3.50 -4.40
N PRO A 5 -23.20 -3.42 -4.17
CA PRO A 5 -23.82 -2.21 -3.61
C PRO A 5 -23.21 -1.70 -2.29
N PRO A 6 -22.82 -2.58 -1.33
CA PRO A 6 -22.12 -2.14 -0.12
C PRO A 6 -20.76 -1.51 -0.42
N LEU A 7 -19.96 -2.13 -1.30
CA LEU A 7 -18.66 -1.59 -1.69
C LEU A 7 -18.81 -0.29 -2.49
N ALA A 8 -19.79 -0.21 -3.39
CA ALA A 8 -20.11 1.00 -4.14
C ALA A 8 -20.40 2.17 -3.20
N ARG A 9 -21.21 1.94 -2.15
CA ARG A 9 -21.50 2.95 -1.13
C ARG A 9 -20.24 3.37 -0.38
N GLN A 10 -19.41 2.42 0.03
CA GLN A 10 -18.14 2.73 0.68
C GLN A 10 -17.22 3.58 -0.22
N ILE A 11 -17.13 3.25 -1.51
CA ILE A 11 -16.35 4.01 -2.49
C ILE A 11 -16.84 5.46 -2.53
N ILE A 12 -18.15 5.66 -2.71
CA ILE A 12 -18.73 7.01 -2.85
C ILE A 12 -18.60 7.82 -1.56
N GLU A 13 -18.87 7.23 -0.39
CA GLU A 13 -18.75 7.92 0.90
C GLU A 13 -17.32 8.39 1.17
N VAL A 14 -16.31 7.54 0.91
CA VAL A 14 -14.91 7.92 1.11
C VAL A 14 -14.48 9.00 0.11
N LEU A 15 -14.78 8.83 -1.18
CA LEU A 15 -14.42 9.81 -2.21
C LEU A 15 -15.13 11.16 -2.00
N GLY A 16 -16.39 11.16 -1.58
CA GLY A 16 -17.17 12.38 -1.33
C GLY A 16 -16.74 13.12 -0.07
N SER A 17 -16.31 12.40 0.98
CA SER A 17 -15.91 13.02 2.25
C SER A 17 -14.49 13.59 2.21
N THR A 18 -13.52 12.83 1.70
CA THR A 18 -12.10 13.21 1.77
C THR A 18 -11.48 13.46 0.40
N GLY A 19 -12.07 12.97 -0.69
CA GLY A 19 -11.44 12.93 -2.01
C GLY A 19 -10.26 11.95 -2.10
N THR A 20 -10.06 11.09 -1.10
CA THR A 20 -8.98 10.11 -1.07
C THR A 20 -9.47 8.74 -1.53
N PRO A 21 -8.61 7.90 -2.12
CA PRO A 21 -9.03 6.57 -2.56
C PRO A 21 -9.40 5.68 -1.36
N PRO A 22 -10.51 4.91 -1.43
CA PRO A 22 -10.86 3.91 -0.43
C PRO A 22 -9.85 2.75 -0.41
N ALA A 23 -9.75 2.06 0.73
CA ALA A 23 -8.87 0.91 0.88
C ALA A 23 -9.27 -0.27 -0.01
N LYS A 24 -10.53 -0.43 -0.42
CA LYS A 24 -11.00 -1.44 -1.38
C LYS A 24 -11.72 -0.79 -2.55
N GLY A 25 -11.71 -1.45 -3.70
CA GLY A 25 -12.49 -1.03 -4.86
C GLY A 25 -11.85 0.02 -5.77
N VAL A 26 -10.57 0.38 -5.56
CA VAL A 26 -9.85 1.33 -6.44
C VAL A 26 -9.84 0.92 -7.91
N ARG A 27 -9.85 -0.40 -8.18
CA ARG A 27 -9.89 -0.97 -9.54
C ARG A 27 -11.13 -0.55 -10.35
N TYR A 28 -12.24 -0.18 -9.70
CA TYR A 28 -13.49 0.15 -10.39
C TYR A 28 -13.48 1.53 -11.05
N PHE A 29 -12.65 2.45 -10.54
CA PHE A 29 -12.51 3.81 -11.06
C PHE A 29 -11.07 4.16 -11.45
N ASN A 30 -10.16 3.19 -11.45
CA ASN A 30 -8.78 3.40 -11.88
C ASN A 30 -8.69 3.71 -13.38
N VAL A 31 -7.95 4.76 -13.74
CA VAL A 31 -7.73 5.20 -15.11
C VAL A 31 -6.32 5.80 -15.26
N GLY A 32 -5.80 5.83 -16.49
CA GLY A 32 -4.58 6.56 -16.85
C GLY A 32 -3.23 5.94 -16.45
N ASN A 33 -3.17 4.86 -15.67
CA ASN A 33 -1.90 4.24 -15.25
C ASN A 33 -1.74 2.78 -15.70
N ALA A 34 -2.52 2.36 -16.71
CA ALA A 34 -2.57 0.99 -17.18
C ALA A 34 -1.22 0.54 -17.76
N SER A 35 -0.52 1.42 -18.48
CA SER A 35 0.80 1.07 -19.04
C SER A 35 1.85 0.84 -17.96
N LEU A 36 1.83 1.64 -16.89
CA LEU A 36 2.74 1.54 -15.73
C LEU A 36 2.47 0.25 -14.95
N LEU A 37 1.20 -0.03 -14.62
CA LEU A 37 0.81 -1.24 -13.93
C LEU A 37 1.13 -2.49 -14.76
N ALA A 38 0.87 -2.47 -16.06
CA ALA A 38 1.21 -3.59 -16.94
C ALA A 38 2.72 -3.83 -17.03
N ALA A 39 3.54 -2.77 -17.02
CA ALA A 39 5.00 -2.93 -16.98
C ALA A 39 5.48 -3.51 -15.63
N LEU A 40 4.88 -3.10 -14.51
CA LEU A 40 5.18 -3.71 -13.21
C LEU A 40 4.75 -5.17 -13.16
N ASP A 41 3.61 -5.51 -13.76
CA ASP A 41 3.13 -6.89 -13.85
C ASP A 41 4.10 -7.76 -14.65
N GLU A 42 4.30 -7.41 -15.92
CA GLU A 42 5.08 -8.19 -16.90
C GLU A 42 6.54 -8.40 -16.47
N TYR A 43 7.22 -7.32 -16.07
CA TYR A 43 8.66 -7.35 -15.82
C TYR A 43 9.04 -7.66 -14.37
N TYR A 44 8.10 -7.58 -13.42
CA TYR A 44 8.40 -7.77 -12.00
C TYR A 44 7.51 -8.80 -11.32
N LEU A 45 6.20 -8.59 -11.27
CA LEU A 45 5.30 -9.44 -10.49
C LEU A 45 5.14 -10.83 -11.12
N ASP A 46 5.03 -10.93 -12.44
CA ASP A 46 4.84 -12.19 -13.16
C ASP A 46 6.15 -12.91 -13.50
N SER A 47 7.30 -12.28 -13.25
CA SER A 47 8.61 -12.80 -13.65
C SER A 47 9.68 -12.57 -12.57
N TYR A 48 10.42 -11.47 -12.65
CA TYR A 48 11.68 -11.26 -11.93
C TYR A 48 11.60 -11.49 -10.41
N LEU A 49 10.51 -11.11 -9.74
CA LEU A 49 10.37 -11.33 -8.30
C LEU A 49 10.09 -12.80 -7.96
N GLN A 50 9.28 -13.50 -8.76
CA GLN A 50 8.99 -14.92 -8.53
C GLN A 50 10.26 -15.76 -8.63
N ASP A 51 11.15 -15.41 -9.56
CA ASP A 51 12.46 -16.05 -9.77
C ASP A 51 13.49 -15.75 -8.66
N GLY A 52 13.12 -14.99 -7.63
CA GLY A 52 14.01 -14.67 -6.51
C GLY A 52 14.70 -13.33 -6.65
N GLY A 53 14.42 -12.57 -7.70
CA GLY A 53 14.85 -11.19 -7.84
C GLY A 53 14.21 -10.27 -6.80
N ALA A 54 14.79 -9.09 -6.66
CA ALA A 54 14.35 -8.09 -5.70
C ALA A 54 14.42 -6.71 -6.34
N ALA A 55 13.42 -5.87 -6.05
CA ALA A 55 13.25 -4.60 -6.74
C ALA A 55 12.92 -3.46 -5.78
N TYR A 56 13.22 -2.25 -6.24
CA TYR A 56 12.86 -1.02 -5.56
C TYR A 56 12.31 -0.02 -6.58
N LYS A 57 11.22 0.67 -6.22
CA LYS A 57 10.59 1.73 -7.01
C LYS A 57 10.22 2.93 -6.13
N MET A 58 10.22 4.11 -6.73
CA MET A 58 9.73 5.36 -6.16
C MET A 58 8.57 5.84 -7.00
N VAL A 59 7.41 5.99 -6.39
CA VAL A 59 6.24 6.61 -6.99
C VAL A 59 6.34 8.10 -6.68
N VAL A 60 6.71 8.88 -7.69
CA VAL A 60 6.93 10.32 -7.60
C VAL A 60 5.67 11.03 -8.05
N GLY A 61 5.16 11.91 -7.20
CA GLY A 61 4.02 12.73 -7.55
C GLY A 61 3.66 13.70 -6.46
N ASP A 62 3.07 14.81 -6.87
CA ASP A 62 2.62 15.89 -6.01
C ASP A 62 1.52 15.47 -5.01
N TYR A 63 1.23 16.27 -3.98
CA TYR A 63 0.11 15.99 -3.08
C TYR A 63 -1.22 15.94 -3.85
N GLY A 64 -2.08 14.98 -3.54
CA GLY A 64 -3.31 14.77 -4.32
C GLY A 64 -3.13 14.23 -5.75
N SER A 65 -1.90 13.97 -6.23
CA SER A 65 -1.65 13.36 -7.55
C SER A 65 -2.07 11.88 -7.67
N GLY A 66 -2.56 11.25 -6.60
CA GLY A 66 -2.99 9.85 -6.62
C GLY A 66 -1.88 8.84 -6.31
N LYS A 67 -0.83 9.23 -5.57
CA LYS A 67 0.19 8.30 -5.04
C LYS A 67 -0.43 7.11 -4.29
N SER A 68 -1.25 7.37 -3.28
CA SER A 68 -1.94 6.32 -2.51
C SER A 68 -2.86 5.47 -3.40
N HIS A 69 -3.51 6.09 -4.40
CA HIS A 69 -4.35 5.39 -5.37
C HIS A 69 -3.52 4.41 -6.21
N PHE A 70 -2.36 4.85 -6.71
CA PHE A 70 -1.44 3.99 -7.44
C PHE A 70 -0.90 2.84 -6.57
N LEU A 71 -0.56 3.10 -5.30
CA LEU A 71 -0.14 2.06 -4.36
C LEU A 71 -1.25 1.02 -4.14
N TYR A 72 -2.52 1.42 -3.99
CA TYR A 72 -3.63 0.47 -3.90
C TYR A 72 -3.84 -0.32 -5.19
N CYS A 73 -3.65 0.30 -6.36
CA CYS A 73 -3.73 -0.43 -7.64
C CYS A 73 -2.61 -1.48 -7.75
N LEU A 74 -1.39 -1.14 -7.35
CA LEU A 74 -0.27 -2.08 -7.34
C LEU A 74 -0.48 -3.21 -6.32
N ARG A 75 -1.06 -2.91 -5.16
CA ARG A 75 -1.44 -3.91 -4.16
C ARG A 75 -2.44 -4.91 -4.72
N ASP A 76 -3.53 -4.43 -5.34
CA ASP A 76 -4.55 -5.28 -5.94
C ASP A 76 -3.96 -6.19 -7.03
N LEU A 77 -3.06 -5.64 -7.85
CA LEU A 77 -2.31 -6.38 -8.85
C LEU A 77 -1.40 -7.45 -8.20
N ALA A 78 -0.68 -7.09 -7.14
CA ALA A 78 0.18 -8.02 -6.40
C ALA A 78 -0.60 -9.19 -5.80
N TRP A 79 -1.77 -8.94 -5.20
CA TRP A 79 -2.65 -10.00 -4.70
C TRP A 79 -3.13 -10.92 -5.82
N SER A 80 -3.49 -10.38 -6.98
CA SER A 80 -3.88 -11.19 -8.14
C SER A 80 -2.76 -12.12 -8.65
N ARG A 81 -1.49 -11.80 -8.32
CA ARG A 81 -0.29 -12.59 -8.62
C ARG A 81 0.19 -13.42 -7.43
N GLY A 82 -0.59 -13.52 -6.34
CA GLY A 82 -0.27 -14.35 -5.17
C GLY A 82 0.81 -13.78 -4.25
N PHE A 83 1.09 -12.49 -4.29
CA PHE A 83 2.04 -11.85 -3.37
C PHE A 83 1.36 -11.50 -2.05
N ALA A 84 2.12 -11.60 -0.95
CA ALA A 84 1.75 -10.93 0.29
C ALA A 84 2.08 -9.43 0.18
N VAL A 85 1.29 -8.57 0.83
CA VAL A 85 1.50 -7.12 0.77
C VAL A 85 1.47 -6.52 2.17
N ALA A 86 2.41 -5.63 2.46
CA ALA A 86 2.32 -4.73 3.61
C ALA A 86 2.25 -3.27 3.13
N LYS A 87 1.27 -2.51 3.63
CA LYS A 87 1.17 -1.06 3.37
C LYS A 87 1.46 -0.29 4.66
N VAL A 88 2.56 0.44 4.68
CA VAL A 88 3.03 1.19 5.84
C VAL A 88 2.92 2.68 5.53
N ASP A 89 2.16 3.40 6.33
CA ASP A 89 2.15 4.86 6.30
C ASP A 89 3.31 5.37 7.16
N LEU A 90 4.28 6.06 6.56
CA LEU A 90 5.51 6.43 7.23
C LEU A 90 5.37 7.76 7.97
N SER A 91 4.95 7.69 9.23
CA SER A 91 4.96 8.84 10.14
C SER A 91 6.33 9.03 10.80
N PRO A 92 6.87 10.28 10.88
CA PRO A 92 8.07 10.62 11.65
C PRO A 92 8.03 10.18 13.13
N VAL A 93 6.82 10.07 13.70
CA VAL A 93 6.58 9.76 15.12
C VAL A 93 6.44 8.26 15.34
N GLU A 94 5.69 7.57 14.47
CA GLU A 94 5.34 6.15 14.68
C GLU A 94 6.33 5.19 14.01
N THR A 95 6.93 5.62 12.89
CA THR A 95 7.88 4.82 12.11
C THR A 95 9.12 5.68 11.80
N PRO A 96 9.92 6.04 12.82
CA PRO A 96 11.09 6.87 12.61
C PRO A 96 12.06 6.16 11.67
N TYR A 97 12.25 6.79 10.52
CA TYR A 97 13.10 6.35 9.41
C TYR A 97 14.55 6.04 9.79
N ASN A 98 14.97 6.39 11.00
CA ASN A 98 16.30 6.15 11.55
C ASN A 98 16.41 4.84 12.35
N ASP A 99 15.32 4.08 12.48
CA ASP A 99 15.22 2.87 13.29
C ASP A 99 14.77 1.68 12.45
N GLN A 100 15.72 0.85 12.03
CA GLN A 100 15.44 -0.37 11.28
C GLN A 100 14.52 -1.35 12.04
N ARG A 101 14.56 -1.36 13.38
CA ARG A 101 13.63 -2.16 14.19
C ARG A 101 12.21 -1.59 14.07
N ALA A 102 12.05 -0.28 14.10
CA ALA A 102 10.75 0.36 13.92
C ALA A 102 10.18 0.05 12.52
N VAL A 103 11.01 0.10 11.47
CA VAL A 103 10.61 -0.28 10.10
C VAL A 103 10.15 -1.74 10.06
N TYR A 104 10.93 -2.68 10.61
CA TYR A 104 10.51 -4.08 10.68
C TYR A 104 9.17 -4.24 11.42
N SER A 105 9.04 -3.60 12.59
CA SER A 105 7.82 -3.67 13.39
C SER A 105 6.62 -3.03 12.69
N ALA A 106 6.83 -1.99 11.88
CA ALA A 106 5.77 -1.37 11.08
C ALA A 106 5.34 -2.29 9.93
N VAL A 107 6.29 -2.94 9.24
CA VAL A 107 5.98 -3.96 8.23
C VAL A 107 5.21 -5.14 8.84
N ALA A 108 5.68 -5.68 9.97
CA ALA A 108 5.01 -6.77 10.66
C ALA A 108 3.60 -6.37 11.13
N ARG A 109 3.40 -5.13 11.57
CA ARG A 109 2.07 -4.60 11.96
C ARG A 109 1.11 -4.42 10.79
N ASN A 110 1.62 -4.09 9.61
CA ASN A 110 0.79 -3.74 8.47
C ASN A 110 0.82 -4.79 7.34
N LEU A 111 1.27 -6.01 7.63
CA LEU A 111 1.15 -7.12 6.69
C LEU A 111 -0.34 -7.49 6.56
N ILE A 112 -0.89 -7.42 5.36
CA ILE A 112 -2.32 -7.49 5.13
C ILE A 112 -2.74 -8.94 4.89
N ARG A 113 -3.73 -9.39 5.67
CA ARG A 113 -4.54 -10.57 5.35
C ARG A 113 -5.66 -10.12 4.41
N HIS A 114 -5.49 -10.43 3.12
CA HIS A 114 -6.48 -10.08 2.10
C HIS A 114 -7.59 -11.14 2.04
N HIS A 115 -8.84 -10.66 1.91
CA HIS A 115 -10.00 -11.48 1.60
C HIS A 115 -10.54 -11.13 0.20
N ASP A 116 -10.72 -12.15 -0.64
CA ASP A 116 -11.31 -12.00 -1.97
C ASP A 116 -12.77 -11.52 -1.90
N ASP A 117 -13.47 -11.84 -0.81
CA ASP A 117 -14.81 -11.33 -0.54
C ASP A 117 -14.76 -9.83 -0.21
N GLU A 118 -15.38 -9.02 -1.08
CA GLU A 118 -15.47 -7.57 -0.93
C GLU A 118 -16.22 -7.12 0.33
N THR A 119 -17.05 -7.98 0.92
CA THR A 119 -17.85 -7.68 2.12
C THR A 119 -17.05 -7.83 3.42
N ILE A 120 -15.91 -8.54 3.38
CA ILE A 120 -15.05 -8.77 4.54
C ILE A 120 -13.97 -7.69 4.54
N ALA A 121 -13.78 -7.01 5.67
CA ALA A 121 -12.69 -6.05 5.83
C ALA A 121 -11.34 -6.78 5.84
N ASP A 122 -10.32 -6.21 5.19
CA ASP A 122 -8.97 -6.74 5.31
C ASP A 122 -8.44 -6.48 6.72
N GLU A 123 -7.66 -7.43 7.24
CA GLU A 123 -7.02 -7.33 8.55
C GLU A 123 -5.51 -7.15 8.39
N SER A 124 -4.86 -6.54 9.39
CA SER A 124 -3.42 -6.28 9.36
C SER A 124 -2.72 -6.88 10.56
N GLY A 125 -1.54 -7.45 10.32
CA GLY A 125 -0.64 -7.98 11.34
C GLY A 125 -0.04 -9.31 10.92
N LEU A 126 1.25 -9.50 11.22
CA LEU A 126 1.97 -10.72 10.84
C LEU A 126 1.32 -11.97 11.42
N THR A 127 0.90 -11.94 12.68
CA THR A 127 0.24 -13.11 13.30
C THR A 127 -1.14 -13.37 12.73
N VAL A 128 -1.92 -12.33 12.42
CA VAL A 128 -3.22 -12.45 11.72
C VAL A 128 -3.02 -13.04 10.32
N PHE A 129 -2.00 -12.58 9.60
CA PHE A 129 -1.61 -13.13 8.30
C PHE A 129 -1.17 -14.60 8.39
N LEU A 130 -0.40 -14.97 9.42
CA LEU A 130 0.01 -16.36 9.66
C LEU A 130 -1.19 -17.25 9.96
N ALA A 131 -2.08 -16.83 10.86
CA ALA A 131 -3.31 -17.56 11.18
C ALA A 131 -4.19 -17.76 9.93
N GLY A 132 -4.45 -16.69 9.17
CA GLY A 132 -5.20 -16.77 7.91
C GLY A 132 -4.51 -17.62 6.84
N THR A 133 -3.18 -17.66 6.83
CA THR A 133 -2.43 -18.57 5.94
C THR A 133 -2.62 -20.02 6.34
N LEU A 134 -2.64 -20.32 7.65
CA LEU A 134 -2.89 -21.67 8.13
C LEU A 134 -4.29 -22.13 7.72
N GLU A 135 -5.32 -21.29 7.94
CA GLU A 135 -6.70 -21.55 7.51
C GLU A 135 -6.79 -21.78 5.99
N ARG A 136 -6.09 -20.96 5.18
CA ARG A 136 -6.04 -21.13 3.72
C ARG A 136 -5.39 -22.46 3.30
N VAL A 137 -4.34 -22.88 4.00
CA VAL A 137 -3.59 -24.11 3.68
C VAL A 137 -4.35 -25.36 4.10
N THR A 138 -5.06 -25.32 5.22
CA THR A 138 -5.87 -26.43 5.72
C THR A 138 -7.22 -26.51 5.02
N GLY A 139 -7.84 -25.37 4.70
CA GLY A 139 -9.20 -25.29 4.17
C GLY A 139 -10.29 -25.52 5.23
N ASP A 140 -9.89 -25.63 6.50
CA ASP A 140 -10.74 -25.98 7.65
C ASP A 140 -10.46 -25.03 8.82
N GLU A 141 -11.41 -24.97 9.77
CA GLU A 141 -11.21 -24.28 11.05
C GLU A 141 -10.01 -24.86 11.81
N ILE A 142 -9.19 -23.98 12.39
CA ILE A 142 -8.00 -24.39 13.13
C ILE A 142 -8.41 -25.16 14.38
N SER A 143 -7.95 -26.40 14.49
CA SER A 143 -8.23 -27.28 15.63
C SER A 143 -7.10 -28.28 15.82
N LEU A 144 -7.15 -29.09 16.89
CA LEU A 144 -6.14 -30.11 17.14
C LEU A 144 -5.96 -31.12 15.98
N GLU A 145 -6.99 -31.33 15.15
CA GLU A 145 -6.91 -32.18 13.97
C GLU A 145 -5.95 -31.63 12.91
N THR A 146 -5.73 -30.30 12.90
CA THR A 146 -4.77 -29.62 12.02
C THR A 146 -3.36 -30.19 12.16
N LEU A 147 -2.94 -30.66 13.35
CA LEU A 147 -1.61 -31.29 13.55
C LEU A 147 -1.40 -32.54 12.68
N THR A 148 -2.49 -33.21 12.32
CA THR A 148 -2.46 -34.41 11.47
C THR A 148 -2.79 -34.12 10.01
N HIS A 149 -3.20 -32.90 9.69
CA HIS A 149 -3.61 -32.50 8.36
C HIS A 149 -2.42 -32.57 7.37
N PRO A 150 -2.56 -33.24 6.21
CA PRO A 150 -1.45 -33.41 5.26
C PRO A 150 -0.83 -32.08 4.78
N ASN A 151 -1.67 -31.07 4.50
CA ASN A 151 -1.17 -29.77 4.03
C ASN A 151 -0.44 -29.00 5.15
N TYR A 152 -0.84 -29.19 6.41
CA TYR A 152 -0.12 -28.57 7.53
C TYR A 152 1.26 -29.20 7.70
N ARG A 153 1.35 -30.54 7.61
CA ARG A 153 2.65 -31.24 7.66
C ARG A 153 3.56 -30.81 6.52
N ALA A 154 3.04 -30.74 5.29
CA ALA A 154 3.80 -30.25 4.15
C ALA A 154 4.25 -28.78 4.32
N LEU A 155 3.41 -27.93 4.92
CA LEU A 155 3.77 -26.54 5.26
C LEU A 155 4.93 -26.51 6.26
N VAL A 156 4.87 -27.30 7.32
CA VAL A 156 5.94 -27.42 8.32
C VAL A 156 7.24 -27.89 7.66
N ASP A 157 7.20 -28.98 6.90
CA ASP A 157 8.38 -29.51 6.17
C ASP A 157 8.99 -28.45 5.23
N THR A 158 8.15 -27.67 4.56
CA THR A 158 8.59 -26.57 3.68
C THR A 158 9.27 -25.46 4.46
N VAL A 159 8.69 -25.01 5.59
CA VAL A 159 9.27 -23.96 6.44
C VAL A 159 10.56 -24.44 7.11
N GLU A 160 10.62 -25.70 7.54
CA GLU A 160 11.82 -26.31 8.13
C GLU A 160 12.98 -26.38 7.12
N SER A 161 12.70 -26.82 5.89
CA SER A 161 13.69 -26.92 4.82
C SER A 161 14.06 -25.57 4.17
N ALA A 162 13.21 -24.55 4.28
CA ALA A 162 13.46 -23.23 3.71
C ALA A 162 14.72 -22.56 4.30
N ALA A 163 15.48 -21.88 3.45
CA ALA A 163 16.68 -21.13 3.83
C ALA A 163 16.34 -19.78 4.48
N ILE A 164 15.59 -19.81 5.59
CA ILE A 164 15.26 -18.62 6.39
C ILE A 164 16.50 -18.21 7.20
N ASP A 165 16.94 -16.97 7.01
CA ASP A 165 18.21 -16.45 7.54
C ASP A 165 18.30 -16.55 9.07
N SER A 166 17.27 -16.12 9.79
CA SER A 166 17.20 -16.24 11.25
C SER A 166 16.57 -17.54 11.71
N MET A 167 17.37 -18.41 12.33
CA MET A 167 16.86 -19.63 12.97
C MET A 167 15.82 -19.32 14.06
N ALA A 168 16.05 -18.28 14.88
CA ALA A 168 15.09 -17.87 15.91
C ALA A 168 13.75 -17.42 15.29
N TYR A 169 13.79 -16.81 14.11
CA TYR A 169 12.59 -16.40 13.39
C TYR A 169 11.82 -17.60 12.85
N LYS A 170 12.52 -18.54 12.20
CA LYS A 170 11.93 -19.81 11.75
C LYS A 170 11.24 -20.54 12.90
N GLN A 171 11.94 -20.69 14.04
CA GLN A 171 11.37 -21.32 15.23
C GLN A 171 10.16 -20.57 15.77
N ALA A 172 10.17 -19.23 15.75
CA ALA A 172 9.03 -18.45 16.20
C ALA A 172 7.78 -18.67 15.32
N VAL A 173 7.94 -18.80 14.00
CA VAL A 173 6.83 -19.09 13.08
C VAL A 173 6.28 -20.50 13.32
N LEU A 174 7.14 -21.51 13.40
CA LEU A 174 6.72 -22.90 13.66
C LEU A 174 6.03 -23.05 15.02
N ALA A 175 6.63 -22.46 16.06
CA ALA A 175 6.05 -22.43 17.40
C ALA A 175 4.73 -21.65 17.44
N TYR A 176 4.57 -20.60 16.62
CA TYR A 176 3.32 -19.87 16.52
C TYR A 176 2.21 -20.74 15.94
N PHE A 177 2.47 -21.50 14.87
CA PHE A 177 1.49 -22.44 14.35
C PHE A 177 1.11 -23.53 15.36
N ASP A 178 2.09 -24.16 16.03
CA ASP A 178 1.81 -25.19 17.04
C ASP A 178 1.02 -24.62 18.22
N ALA A 179 1.39 -23.43 18.72
CA ALA A 179 0.68 -22.75 19.80
C ALA A 179 -0.74 -22.34 19.39
N LEU A 180 -0.95 -21.92 18.14
CA LEU A 180 -2.26 -21.55 17.61
C LEU A 180 -3.20 -22.76 17.54
N ILE A 181 -2.69 -23.87 17.01
CA ILE A 181 -3.46 -25.12 16.89
C ILE A 181 -3.82 -25.71 18.25
N ARG A 182 -2.92 -25.55 19.24
CA ARG A 182 -3.10 -26.08 20.61
C ARG A 182 -3.77 -25.12 21.57
N ASP A 183 -4.20 -23.95 21.09
CA ASP A 183 -4.83 -22.90 21.90
C ASP A 183 -3.98 -22.50 23.14
N GLN A 184 -2.68 -22.32 22.93
CA GLN A 184 -1.71 -21.99 23.98
C GLN A 184 -1.54 -20.47 24.12
N GLU A 185 -2.52 -19.80 24.74
CA GLU A 185 -2.58 -18.33 24.84
C GLU A 185 -1.28 -17.67 25.34
N VAL A 186 -0.65 -18.23 26.38
CA VAL A 186 0.59 -17.66 26.95
C VAL A 186 1.74 -17.66 25.93
N GLN A 187 1.87 -18.74 25.15
CA GLN A 187 2.85 -18.88 24.09
C GLN A 187 2.51 -17.96 22.93
N LEU A 188 1.24 -17.91 22.51
CA LEU A 188 0.75 -17.04 21.45
C LEU A 188 1.04 -15.57 21.74
N ASP A 189 0.78 -15.12 22.96
CA ASP A 189 1.06 -13.76 23.41
C ASP A 189 2.55 -13.40 23.29
N ALA A 190 3.42 -14.27 23.83
CA ALA A 190 4.86 -14.06 23.81
C ALA A 190 5.43 -14.06 22.37
N LEU A 191 4.97 -15.01 21.54
CA LEU A 191 5.36 -15.13 20.14
C LEU A 191 4.84 -13.96 19.31
N THR A 192 3.61 -13.51 19.55
CA THR A 192 3.03 -12.33 18.89
C THR A 192 3.87 -11.09 19.18
N ARG A 193 4.17 -10.81 20.46
CA ARG A 193 5.02 -9.66 20.81
C ARG A 193 6.39 -9.73 20.13
N TRP A 194 7.00 -10.92 20.10
CA TRP A 194 8.31 -11.11 19.49
C TRP A 194 8.30 -10.96 17.96
N LEU A 195 7.37 -11.64 17.26
CA LEU A 195 7.20 -11.58 15.81
C LEU A 195 6.87 -10.16 15.34
N MET A 196 6.12 -9.39 16.12
CA MET A 196 5.79 -8.00 15.80
C MET A 196 6.94 -7.02 16.13
N GLY A 197 8.04 -7.50 16.70
CA GLY A 197 9.19 -6.70 17.13
C GLY A 197 8.88 -5.78 18.33
N ALA A 198 7.79 -6.04 19.04
CA ALA A 198 7.40 -5.35 20.24
C ALA A 198 8.36 -5.69 21.39
N THR A 199 8.30 -4.91 22.46
CA THR A 199 9.15 -5.15 23.64
C THR A 199 8.63 -6.38 24.40
N THR A 200 9.49 -7.37 24.60
CA THR A 200 9.18 -8.58 25.38
C THR A 200 9.56 -8.41 26.85
N THR A 201 8.72 -8.96 27.73
CA THR A 201 8.92 -9.04 29.18
C THR A 201 9.94 -10.14 29.54
N PRO A 202 10.45 -10.16 30.79
CA PRO A 202 11.26 -11.27 31.29
C PRO A 202 10.51 -12.63 31.24
N GLU A 203 9.21 -12.62 31.49
CA GLU A 203 8.32 -13.79 31.41
C GLU A 203 8.22 -14.29 29.98
N ASP A 204 7.92 -13.40 29.01
CA ASP A 204 7.93 -13.75 27.58
C ASP A 204 9.26 -14.38 27.18
N THR A 205 10.37 -13.84 27.68
CA THR A 205 11.73 -14.34 27.35
C THR A 205 11.94 -15.78 27.84
N LYS A 206 11.36 -16.18 28.97
CA LYS A 206 11.42 -17.57 29.46
C LYS A 206 10.61 -18.51 28.55
N VAL A 207 9.40 -18.10 28.19
CA VAL A 207 8.51 -18.85 27.28
C VAL A 207 9.19 -19.03 25.92
N LEU A 208 9.65 -17.94 25.31
CA LEU A 208 10.32 -17.94 24.01
C LEU A 208 11.57 -18.84 23.99
N ARG A 209 12.39 -18.81 25.05
CA ARG A 209 13.57 -19.70 25.14
C ARG A 209 13.19 -21.18 25.20
N ALA A 210 12.11 -21.53 25.89
CA ALA A 210 11.61 -22.91 25.93
C ALA A 210 11.14 -23.39 24.54
N LEU A 211 10.68 -22.46 23.69
CA LEU A 211 10.29 -22.69 22.30
C LEU A 211 11.47 -22.59 21.31
N GLY A 212 12.71 -22.44 21.79
CA GLY A 212 13.88 -22.29 20.92
C GLY A 212 14.03 -20.91 20.25
N VAL A 213 13.16 -19.95 20.60
CA VAL A 213 13.22 -18.56 20.11
C VAL A 213 14.18 -17.77 20.99
N THR A 214 15.36 -17.46 20.43
CA THR A 214 16.45 -16.81 21.18
C THR A 214 16.70 -15.36 20.73
N GLY A 215 17.10 -14.53 21.69
CA GLY A 215 17.43 -13.13 21.44
C GLY A 215 16.21 -12.22 21.27
N LYS A 216 16.47 -10.93 21.06
CA LYS A 216 15.45 -9.90 20.80
C LYS A 216 15.64 -9.35 19.40
N ILE A 217 14.57 -8.80 18.84
CA ILE A 217 14.67 -7.95 17.65
C ILE A 217 15.19 -6.58 18.09
N THR A 218 16.28 -6.15 17.46
CA THR A 218 17.08 -4.97 17.78
C THR A 218 17.45 -4.26 16.48
N ARG A 219 17.91 -3.00 16.56
CA ARG A 219 18.34 -2.27 15.35
C ARG A 219 19.36 -3.05 14.50
N PRO A 220 20.43 -3.65 15.05
CA PRO A 220 21.44 -4.34 14.24
C PRO A 220 20.96 -5.61 13.52
N ASN A 221 19.93 -6.30 14.02
CA ASN A 221 19.42 -7.53 13.41
C ASN A 221 18.06 -7.36 12.73
N ALA A 222 17.46 -6.15 12.74
CA ALA A 222 16.14 -5.92 12.19
C ALA A 222 16.05 -6.21 10.69
N PHE A 223 17.08 -5.84 9.91
CA PHE A 223 17.11 -6.17 8.49
C PHE A 223 17.14 -7.68 8.24
N ARG A 224 17.89 -8.42 9.07
CA ARG A 224 17.89 -9.90 9.04
C ARG A 224 16.50 -10.47 9.34
N MET A 225 15.75 -9.85 10.24
CA MET A 225 14.36 -10.26 10.52
C MET A 225 13.43 -9.94 9.34
N LEU A 226 13.59 -8.79 8.68
CA LEU A 226 12.82 -8.44 7.48
C LEU A 226 13.11 -9.41 6.32
N ARG A 227 14.38 -9.82 6.15
CA ARG A 227 14.76 -10.88 5.23
C ARG A 227 14.12 -12.21 5.57
N SER A 228 14.14 -12.57 6.86
CA SER A 228 13.52 -13.80 7.35
C SER A 228 12.01 -13.80 7.10
N LEU A 229 11.35 -12.65 7.23
CA LEU A 229 9.94 -12.47 6.87
C LEU A 229 9.71 -12.72 5.37
N ALA A 230 10.46 -12.07 4.49
CA ALA A 230 10.32 -12.25 3.04
C ALA A 230 10.53 -13.72 2.60
N GLN A 231 11.52 -14.40 3.18
CA GLN A 231 11.78 -15.82 2.95
C GLN A 231 10.66 -16.71 3.50
N THR A 232 10.12 -16.36 4.68
CA THR A 232 8.98 -17.08 5.27
C THR A 232 7.75 -16.96 4.39
N VAL A 233 7.41 -15.75 3.92
CA VAL A 233 6.28 -15.52 3.00
C VAL A 233 6.36 -16.44 1.78
N ARG A 234 7.55 -16.58 1.18
CA ARG A 234 7.77 -17.53 0.07
C ARG A 234 7.60 -18.99 0.49
N ALA A 235 8.14 -19.37 1.65
CA ALA A 235 7.97 -20.72 2.21
C ALA A 235 6.49 -21.05 2.51
N LEU A 236 5.66 -20.04 2.75
CA LEU A 236 4.21 -20.16 2.93
C LEU A 236 3.43 -20.19 1.60
N SER A 237 4.12 -20.43 0.48
CA SER A 237 3.58 -20.54 -0.88
C SER A 237 2.98 -19.25 -1.45
N TYR A 238 3.44 -18.08 -0.99
CA TYR A 238 3.20 -16.81 -1.68
C TYR A 238 4.33 -16.53 -2.70
N SER A 239 4.00 -15.82 -3.77
CA SER A 239 4.95 -15.47 -4.84
C SER A 239 6.10 -14.58 -4.36
N GLY A 240 5.86 -13.80 -3.30
CA GLY A 240 6.81 -12.86 -2.73
C GLY A 240 6.15 -11.86 -1.80
N LEU A 241 6.87 -10.77 -1.48
CA LEU A 241 6.43 -9.73 -0.57
C LEU A 241 6.53 -8.34 -1.20
N ILE A 242 5.41 -7.64 -1.33
CA ILE A 242 5.39 -6.23 -1.75
C ILE A 242 5.25 -5.33 -0.52
N LEU A 243 6.17 -4.37 -0.39
CA LEU A 243 6.22 -3.42 0.70
C LEU A 243 5.93 -2.03 0.15
N LEU A 244 4.75 -1.52 0.47
CA LEU A 244 4.27 -0.21 0.02
C LEU A 244 4.44 0.78 1.16
N PHE A 245 5.16 1.85 0.91
CA PHE A 245 5.45 2.90 1.87
C PHE A 245 4.85 4.22 1.39
N ASP A 246 3.86 4.72 2.11
CA ASP A 246 3.18 5.99 1.81
C ASP A 246 3.66 7.12 2.72
N GLU A 247 3.39 8.37 2.34
CA GLU A 247 3.68 9.59 3.11
C GLU A 247 5.16 9.86 3.46
N VAL A 248 6.07 9.57 2.54
CA VAL A 248 7.51 9.88 2.69
C VAL A 248 7.77 11.40 2.65
N ASP A 249 6.84 12.20 2.16
CA ASP A 249 6.89 13.67 2.16
C ASP A 249 7.04 14.26 3.57
N ARG A 250 6.50 13.60 4.60
CA ARG A 250 6.75 13.99 6.00
C ARG A 250 8.22 13.87 6.43
N MET A 251 9.09 13.23 5.64
CA MET A 251 10.55 13.27 5.87
C MET A 251 11.16 14.63 5.54
N ALA A 252 10.65 15.30 4.51
CA ALA A 252 11.20 16.56 4.03
C ALA A 252 11.09 17.68 5.08
N SER A 253 10.09 17.58 5.96
CA SER A 253 9.90 18.54 7.05
C SER A 253 10.84 18.36 8.24
N ILE A 254 11.58 17.25 8.35
CA ILE A 254 12.34 16.92 9.58
C ILE A 254 13.74 17.55 9.57
N GLY A 255 14.32 17.83 8.40
CA GLY A 255 15.61 18.52 8.26
C GLY A 255 16.80 17.89 9.01
N GLY A 256 17.99 18.45 8.76
CA GLY A 256 19.20 18.20 9.57
C GLY A 256 19.60 16.72 9.70
N LYS A 257 19.83 16.27 10.95
CA LYS A 257 20.36 14.92 11.25
C LYS A 257 19.35 13.81 10.93
N ALA A 258 18.07 14.06 11.15
CA ALA A 258 17.02 13.06 10.93
C ALA A 258 16.83 12.78 9.43
N GLU A 259 16.79 13.82 8.60
CA GLU A 259 16.74 13.70 7.13
C GLU A 259 17.93 12.88 6.61
N LYS A 260 19.15 13.17 7.10
CA LYS A 260 20.35 12.40 6.74
C LYS A 260 20.22 10.93 7.10
N MET A 261 19.82 10.61 8.34
CA MET A 261 19.68 9.22 8.78
C MET A 261 18.61 8.45 7.99
N ALA A 262 17.51 9.12 7.65
CA ALA A 262 16.44 8.53 6.87
C ALA A 262 16.87 8.24 5.43
N THR A 263 17.63 9.16 4.82
CA THR A 263 18.22 8.99 3.49
C THR A 263 19.28 7.88 3.48
N ASP A 264 20.10 7.78 4.53
CA ASP A 264 21.08 6.71 4.70
C ASP A 264 20.42 5.33 4.82
N ASN A 265 19.31 5.24 5.56
CA ASN A 265 18.53 4.01 5.66
C ASN A 265 17.83 3.64 4.35
N LEU A 266 17.27 4.61 3.63
CA LEU A 266 16.71 4.35 2.30
C LEU A 266 17.77 3.80 1.35
N ARG A 267 18.98 4.40 1.35
CA ARG A 267 20.12 3.89 0.60
C ARG A 267 20.49 2.46 1.00
N GLU A 268 20.53 2.17 2.30
CA GLU A 268 20.81 0.82 2.81
C GLU A 268 19.75 -0.21 2.39
N VAL A 269 18.47 0.17 2.41
CA VAL A 269 17.38 -0.65 1.89
C VAL A 269 17.56 -0.89 0.39
N VAL A 270 17.86 0.14 -0.40
CA VAL A 270 18.09 0.01 -1.84
C VAL A 270 19.28 -0.90 -2.15
N ASP A 271 20.39 -0.73 -1.43
CA ASP A 271 21.59 -1.55 -1.58
C ASP A 271 21.32 -3.01 -1.25
N ARG A 272 20.69 -3.28 -0.10
CA ARG A 272 20.46 -4.64 0.38
C ARG A 272 19.29 -5.33 -0.31
N CYS A 273 18.31 -4.58 -0.81
CA CYS A 273 17.18 -5.16 -1.53
C CYS A 273 17.68 -6.03 -2.67
N ARG A 274 18.62 -5.51 -3.49
CA ARG A 274 19.12 -6.18 -4.69
C ARG A 274 19.66 -7.60 -4.45
N ASP A 275 20.36 -7.83 -3.34
CA ASP A 275 21.10 -9.06 -3.12
C ASP A 275 20.55 -9.92 -1.96
N GLU A 276 19.75 -9.33 -1.07
CA GLU A 276 19.45 -9.94 0.23
C GLU A 276 17.96 -10.15 0.51
N LEU A 277 17.03 -9.72 -0.35
CA LEU A 277 15.58 -9.82 -0.10
C LEU A 277 14.85 -10.52 -1.26
N PRO A 278 15.02 -11.84 -1.43
CA PRO A 278 14.52 -12.56 -2.60
C PRO A 278 12.99 -12.51 -2.69
N GLY A 279 12.48 -12.13 -3.86
CA GLY A 279 11.05 -11.98 -4.13
C GLY A 279 10.39 -10.80 -3.43
N ALA A 280 11.17 -9.80 -2.99
CA ALA A 280 10.63 -8.60 -2.39
C ALA A 280 10.66 -7.41 -3.35
N MET A 281 9.64 -6.56 -3.30
CA MET A 281 9.66 -5.23 -3.90
C MET A 281 9.33 -4.16 -2.87
N PHE A 282 10.16 -3.12 -2.83
CA PHE A 282 9.92 -1.92 -2.03
C PHE A 282 9.42 -0.81 -2.94
N VAL A 283 8.32 -0.16 -2.54
CA VAL A 283 7.73 0.94 -3.28
C VAL A 283 7.51 2.11 -2.33
N TYR A 284 8.16 3.24 -2.60
CA TYR A 284 8.05 4.45 -1.79
C TYR A 284 7.31 5.54 -2.55
N ALA A 285 6.21 6.04 -2.01
CA ALA A 285 5.52 7.20 -2.53
C ALA A 285 6.16 8.48 -1.99
N VAL A 286 6.72 9.30 -2.87
CA VAL A 286 7.49 10.50 -2.51
C VAL A 286 7.01 11.73 -3.30
N PRO A 287 7.16 12.95 -2.76
CA PRO A 287 6.87 14.16 -3.51
C PRO A 287 8.05 14.50 -4.45
N PRO A 288 7.83 15.28 -5.54
CA PRO A 288 8.90 15.64 -6.48
C PRO A 288 10.07 16.38 -5.81
N GLN A 289 9.79 17.20 -4.80
CA GLN A 289 10.79 17.95 -4.01
C GLN A 289 11.79 16.99 -3.32
N PHE A 290 11.36 15.79 -2.92
CA PHE A 290 12.28 14.78 -2.38
C PHE A 290 13.34 14.39 -3.42
N ILE A 291 12.94 14.18 -4.67
CA ILE A 291 13.85 13.79 -5.77
C ILE A 291 14.71 14.96 -6.23
N ASN A 292 14.15 16.16 -6.28
CA ASN A 292 14.80 17.34 -6.87
C ASN A 292 15.68 18.11 -5.88
N ASP A 293 15.33 18.13 -4.59
CA ASP A 293 16.01 18.96 -3.59
C ASP A 293 16.77 18.13 -2.54
N ILE A 294 16.17 17.03 -2.07
CA ILE A 294 16.76 16.20 -1.01
C ILE A 294 17.77 15.22 -1.59
N VAL A 295 17.37 14.36 -2.54
CA VAL A 295 18.25 13.32 -3.11
C VAL A 295 19.59 13.87 -3.61
N PRO A 296 19.68 15.03 -4.29
CA PRO A 296 20.96 15.58 -4.76
C PRO A 296 21.93 15.97 -3.65
N ARG A 297 21.44 16.24 -2.43
CA ARG A 297 22.29 16.51 -1.26
C ARG A 297 22.98 15.25 -0.73
N TYR A 298 22.56 14.05 -1.18
CA TYR A 298 23.07 12.76 -0.73
C TYR A 298 23.58 11.92 -1.92
N PRO A 299 24.84 12.13 -2.36
CA PRO A 299 25.38 11.53 -3.59
C PRO A 299 25.24 10.01 -3.66
N ALA A 300 25.40 9.30 -2.53
CA ALA A 300 25.31 7.85 -2.49
C ALA A 300 23.90 7.32 -2.78
N LEU A 301 22.85 8.02 -2.30
CA LEU A 301 21.48 7.69 -2.67
C LEU A 301 21.20 8.12 -4.12
N GLN A 302 21.65 9.31 -4.51
CA GLN A 302 21.46 9.84 -5.86
C GLN A 302 21.99 8.88 -6.95
N GLN A 303 23.15 8.26 -6.73
CA GLN A 303 23.71 7.26 -7.65
C GLN A 303 22.82 6.02 -7.83
N ARG A 304 22.00 5.67 -6.83
CA ARG A 304 21.07 4.54 -6.90
C ARG A 304 19.74 4.90 -7.54
N LEU A 305 19.30 6.15 -7.36
CA LEU A 305 18.00 6.62 -7.83
C LEU A 305 18.04 7.27 -9.22
N ARG A 306 19.23 7.70 -9.68
CA ARG A 306 19.39 8.22 -11.05
C ARG A 306 19.32 7.06 -12.04
N ALA A 307 18.31 7.11 -12.89
CA ALA A 307 18.26 6.36 -14.14
C ALA A 307 18.01 7.32 -15.30
N PRO A 308 18.52 7.01 -16.51
CA PRO A 308 18.15 7.76 -17.69
C PRO A 308 16.67 7.53 -18.00
N GLY A 309 15.88 8.60 -18.06
CA GLY A 309 14.45 8.53 -18.39
C GLY A 309 13.55 7.96 -17.29
N ARG A 310 12.26 7.93 -17.58
CA ARG A 310 11.19 7.53 -16.66
C ARG A 310 10.88 6.04 -16.77
N PHE A 311 10.33 5.47 -15.70
CA PHE A 311 9.77 4.13 -15.75
C PHE A 311 8.65 4.07 -16.80
N SER A 312 8.74 3.06 -17.66
CA SER A 312 7.78 2.78 -18.72
C SER A 312 7.99 1.33 -19.17
N ARG A 313 7.15 0.82 -20.07
CA ARG A 313 7.39 -0.49 -20.69
C ARG A 313 8.77 -0.61 -21.34
N ILE A 314 9.26 0.46 -21.99
CA ILE A 314 10.56 0.46 -22.68
C ILE A 314 11.71 0.62 -21.69
N ASN A 315 11.50 1.34 -20.59
CA ASN A 315 12.52 1.63 -19.58
C ASN A 315 12.09 1.14 -18.19
N HIS A 316 11.74 -0.14 -18.10
CA HIS A 316 11.22 -0.75 -16.86
C HIS A 316 12.28 -0.80 -15.74
N PHE A 317 13.57 -0.64 -16.05
CA PHE A 317 14.65 -0.58 -15.07
C PHE A 317 14.67 0.71 -14.24
N SER A 318 14.07 1.80 -14.73
CA SER A 318 14.09 3.08 -14.01
C SER A 318 13.42 2.91 -12.64
N PRO A 319 14.06 3.36 -11.54
CA PRO A 319 13.48 3.25 -10.21
C PRO A 319 12.34 4.26 -10.01
N GLN A 320 12.21 5.29 -10.85
CA GLN A 320 11.23 6.37 -10.67
C GLN A 320 10.02 6.18 -11.57
N ILE A 321 8.84 6.03 -10.96
CA ILE A 321 7.52 6.00 -11.55
C ILE A 321 6.92 7.40 -11.36
N ASP A 322 6.75 8.13 -12.44
CA ASP A 322 6.33 9.53 -12.44
C ASP A 322 4.81 9.63 -12.73
N LEU A 323 4.03 10.09 -11.74
CA LEU A 323 2.56 10.17 -11.83
C LEU A 323 2.04 11.44 -12.53
N GLU A 324 2.93 12.34 -12.96
CA GLU A 324 2.57 13.44 -13.86
C GLU A 324 2.52 12.98 -15.33
N HIS A 325 3.11 11.81 -15.63
CA HIS A 325 3.22 11.27 -16.98
C HIS A 325 2.43 9.98 -17.12
N LEU A 326 1.11 10.13 -17.10
CA LEU A 326 0.14 9.08 -17.25
C LEU A 326 -0.22 8.82 -18.74
N ASP A 327 -0.99 7.78 -18.98
CA ASP A 327 -1.47 7.36 -20.30
C ASP A 327 -2.46 8.36 -20.93
N LEU A 328 -3.11 9.15 -20.08
CA LEU A 328 -4.08 10.18 -20.45
C LEU A 328 -3.53 11.54 -20.04
N ASP A 329 -3.88 12.58 -20.81
CA ASP A 329 -3.69 13.93 -20.31
C ASP A 329 -4.61 14.20 -19.12
N GLU A 330 -4.33 15.30 -18.41
CA GLU A 330 -5.00 15.56 -17.15
C GLU A 330 -6.52 15.72 -17.28
N ASN A 331 -7.00 16.37 -18.34
CA ASN A 331 -8.44 16.62 -18.48
C ASN A 331 -9.18 15.34 -18.85
N ASP A 332 -8.62 14.58 -19.79
CA ASP A 332 -9.14 13.27 -20.18
C ASP A 332 -9.11 12.29 -19.00
N LEU A 333 -8.09 12.37 -18.15
CA LEU A 333 -8.01 11.59 -16.91
C LEU A 333 -9.18 11.91 -15.97
N LEU A 334 -9.41 13.20 -15.65
CA LEU A 334 -10.50 13.61 -14.77
C LEU A 334 -11.87 13.21 -15.34
N LEU A 335 -12.09 13.44 -16.63
CA LEU A 335 -13.32 13.05 -17.30
C LEU A 335 -13.54 11.52 -17.27
N ALA A 336 -12.48 10.74 -17.49
CA ALA A 336 -12.55 9.28 -17.41
C ALA A 336 -12.83 8.80 -15.98
N ILE A 337 -12.28 9.44 -14.94
CA ILE A 337 -12.66 9.18 -13.54
C ILE A 337 -14.15 9.47 -13.36
N GLY A 338 -14.63 10.64 -13.81
CA GLY A 338 -16.03 11.03 -13.72
C GLY A 338 -16.98 10.01 -14.36
N ASP A 339 -16.72 9.58 -15.59
CA ASP A 339 -17.53 8.57 -16.28
C ASP A 339 -17.56 7.22 -15.53
N LYS A 340 -16.47 6.84 -14.84
CA LYS A 340 -16.46 5.64 -13.99
C LYS A 340 -17.26 5.81 -12.70
N LEU A 341 -17.29 7.01 -12.12
CA LEU A 341 -17.97 7.27 -10.84
C LEU A 341 -19.49 7.28 -10.98
N ILE A 342 -20.04 7.68 -12.13
CA ILE A 342 -21.50 7.70 -12.38
C ILE A 342 -22.15 6.34 -12.08
N PRO A 343 -21.79 5.22 -12.75
CA PRO A 343 -22.43 3.94 -12.51
C PRO A 343 -22.12 3.34 -11.13
N ILE A 344 -21.00 3.73 -10.50
CA ILE A 344 -20.70 3.37 -9.11
C ILE A 344 -21.69 4.06 -8.17
N TYR A 345 -21.97 5.34 -8.39
CA TYR A 345 -22.96 6.11 -7.63
C TYR A 345 -24.37 5.51 -7.78
N GLU A 346 -24.79 5.21 -9.01
CA GLU A 346 -26.07 4.54 -9.29
C GLU A 346 -26.19 3.21 -8.52
N THR A 347 -25.12 2.41 -8.53
CA THR A 347 -25.07 1.13 -7.80
C THR A 347 -25.13 1.32 -6.28
N ALA A 348 -24.50 2.38 -5.75
CA ALA A 348 -24.47 2.67 -4.31
C ALA A 348 -25.84 3.06 -3.74
N PHE A 349 -26.65 3.77 -4.53
CA PHE A 349 -27.93 4.34 -4.06
C PHE A 349 -29.17 3.78 -4.74
N GLY A 350 -29.02 2.92 -5.75
CA GLY A 350 -30.14 2.33 -6.48
C GLY A 350 -30.92 3.37 -7.28
N VAL A 351 -30.23 4.37 -7.83
CA VAL A 351 -30.81 5.48 -8.61
C VAL A 351 -30.34 5.39 -10.07
N GLU A 352 -31.10 5.96 -10.99
CA GLU A 352 -30.71 6.16 -12.39
C GLU A 352 -30.51 7.65 -12.63
N LEU A 353 -29.30 8.04 -13.02
CA LEU A 353 -28.96 9.43 -13.33
C LEU A 353 -28.97 9.64 -14.84
N ASP A 354 -29.33 10.86 -15.28
CA ASP A 354 -29.24 11.20 -16.70
C ASP A 354 -27.78 11.24 -17.13
N ARG A 355 -27.34 10.18 -17.81
CA ARG A 355 -25.93 9.97 -18.16
C ARG A 355 -25.36 11.10 -19.00
N GLN A 356 -26.16 11.68 -19.91
CA GLN A 356 -25.71 12.78 -20.76
C GLN A 356 -25.43 14.03 -19.92
N THR A 357 -26.32 14.34 -18.98
CA THR A 357 -26.19 15.46 -18.04
C THR A 357 -25.00 15.27 -17.13
N GLN A 358 -24.86 14.11 -16.48
CA GLN A 358 -23.77 13.88 -15.53
C GLN A 358 -22.40 13.79 -16.21
N TYR A 359 -22.32 13.25 -17.43
CA TYR A 359 -21.10 13.30 -18.23
C TYR A 359 -20.72 14.74 -18.60
N ALA A 360 -21.70 15.57 -18.99
CA ALA A 360 -21.46 16.99 -19.24
C ALA A 360 -20.98 17.72 -17.97
N ASN A 361 -21.58 17.43 -16.82
CA ASN A 361 -21.16 17.99 -15.53
C ASN A 361 -19.72 17.59 -15.17
N ALA A 362 -19.34 16.32 -15.38
CA ALA A 362 -17.98 15.86 -15.21
C ALA A 362 -17.00 16.63 -16.11
N ALA A 363 -17.34 16.81 -17.40
CA ALA A 363 -16.50 17.55 -18.34
C ALA A 363 -16.33 19.03 -17.94
N ILE A 364 -17.41 19.68 -17.50
CA ILE A 364 -17.36 21.08 -17.06
C ILE A 364 -16.52 21.22 -15.79
N LEU A 365 -16.72 20.36 -14.79
CA LEU A 365 -15.92 20.36 -13.57
C LEU A 365 -14.44 20.02 -13.85
N ALA A 366 -14.14 19.10 -14.76
CA ALA A 366 -12.77 18.78 -15.15
C ALA A 366 -12.05 19.99 -15.78
N ASN A 367 -12.73 20.71 -16.68
CA ASN A 367 -12.21 21.94 -17.27
C ASN A 367 -11.96 23.03 -16.21
N VAL A 368 -12.93 23.25 -15.31
CA VAL A 368 -12.81 24.24 -14.23
C VAL A 368 -11.70 23.87 -13.24
N ALA A 369 -11.56 22.59 -12.88
CA ALA A 369 -10.50 22.12 -11.98
C ALA A 369 -9.11 22.45 -12.51
N ARG A 370 -8.91 22.35 -13.84
CA ARG A 370 -7.67 22.72 -14.52
C ARG A 370 -7.41 24.23 -14.49
N ASP A 371 -8.46 25.03 -14.68
CA ASP A 371 -8.31 26.48 -14.85
C ASP A 371 -8.23 27.24 -13.51
N VAL A 372 -8.80 26.68 -12.43
CA VAL A 372 -8.84 27.29 -11.09
C VAL A 372 -7.55 27.04 -10.29
N PHE A 373 -6.72 26.06 -10.66
CA PHE A 373 -5.50 25.70 -9.93
C PHE A 373 -4.28 25.52 -10.84
N LEU A 374 -3.20 26.25 -10.54
CA LEU A 374 -1.83 26.00 -11.05
C LEU A 374 -0.99 25.13 -10.09
N ASP A 375 -1.58 24.75 -8.95
CA ASP A 375 -0.92 24.05 -7.83
C ASP A 375 -1.66 22.75 -7.43
N VAL A 376 -1.02 22.07 -6.50
CA VAL A 376 -0.95 20.62 -6.28
C VAL A 376 -2.20 20.04 -5.55
N SER A 377 -3.35 19.82 -6.24
CA SER A 377 -4.43 18.89 -5.76
C SER A 377 -5.66 18.67 -6.69
N HIS A 378 -5.63 19.04 -7.98
CA HIS A 378 -6.82 19.07 -8.85
C HIS A 378 -7.58 17.73 -8.97
N ARG A 379 -6.89 16.58 -8.93
CA ARG A 379 -7.55 15.25 -8.97
C ARG A 379 -8.44 15.00 -7.75
N ARG A 380 -7.94 15.30 -6.55
CA ARG A 380 -8.68 15.15 -5.28
C ARG A 380 -9.88 16.10 -5.23
N LEU A 381 -9.65 17.36 -5.63
CA LEU A 381 -10.68 18.39 -5.71
C LEU A 381 -11.81 17.99 -6.66
N PHE A 382 -11.45 17.55 -7.88
CA PHE A 382 -12.41 17.09 -8.88
C PHE A 382 -13.28 15.94 -8.37
N VAL A 383 -12.66 14.90 -7.82
CA VAL A 383 -13.39 13.73 -7.30
C VAL A 383 -14.39 14.16 -6.24
N LYS A 384 -13.95 14.97 -5.26
CA LYS A 384 -14.81 15.43 -4.17
C LYS A 384 -15.96 16.30 -4.69
N ALA A 385 -15.66 17.25 -5.57
CA ALA A 385 -16.65 18.12 -6.22
C ALA A 385 -17.68 17.33 -7.02
N PHE A 386 -17.23 16.37 -7.85
CA PHE A 386 -18.11 15.62 -8.72
C PHE A 386 -19.00 14.64 -7.93
N VAL A 387 -18.46 13.94 -6.94
CA VAL A 387 -19.27 13.09 -6.06
C VAL A 387 -20.31 13.90 -5.28
N GLY A 388 -19.91 15.07 -4.76
CA GLY A 388 -20.82 15.99 -4.10
C GLY A 388 -21.93 16.49 -5.04
N GLU A 389 -21.59 16.75 -6.30
CA GLU A 389 -22.55 17.17 -7.31
C GLU A 389 -23.54 16.07 -7.70
N LEU A 390 -23.06 14.82 -7.86
CA LEU A 390 -23.94 13.66 -8.07
C LEU A 390 -24.94 13.52 -6.91
N ALA A 391 -24.48 13.71 -5.67
CA ALA A 391 -25.36 13.68 -4.50
C ALA A 391 -26.37 14.84 -4.47
N ARG A 392 -25.95 16.06 -4.85
CA ARG A 392 -26.83 17.21 -4.95
C ARG A 392 -27.92 16.98 -6.00
N GLN A 393 -27.56 16.53 -7.19
CA GLN A 393 -28.52 16.30 -8.28
C GLN A 393 -29.38 15.04 -8.08
N HIS A 394 -28.92 14.06 -7.30
CA HIS A 394 -29.77 12.97 -6.83
C HIS A 394 -30.87 13.49 -5.89
N ALA A 395 -30.55 14.43 -4.99
CA ALA A 395 -31.52 15.02 -4.06
C ALA A 395 -32.41 16.12 -4.67
N THR A 396 -32.04 16.65 -5.84
CA THR A 396 -32.68 17.81 -6.48
C THR A 396 -32.95 17.55 -7.97
N GLU A 397 -33.18 18.61 -8.76
CA GLU A 397 -33.39 18.48 -10.20
C GLU A 397 -32.05 18.37 -10.95
N GLN A 398 -31.95 17.37 -11.83
CA GLN A 398 -30.77 17.17 -12.66
C GLN A 398 -30.70 18.24 -13.75
N HIS A 399 -29.54 18.85 -13.92
CA HIS A 399 -29.29 19.84 -14.97
C HIS A 399 -27.80 19.88 -15.32
N VAL A 400 -27.51 20.37 -16.52
CA VAL A 400 -26.14 20.65 -16.92
C VAL A 400 -25.67 21.90 -16.18
N LEU A 401 -24.57 21.78 -15.45
CA LEU A 401 -23.93 22.88 -14.75
C LEU A 401 -23.53 23.99 -15.71
N ARG A 402 -23.68 25.23 -15.27
CA ARG A 402 -23.04 26.38 -15.91
C ARG A 402 -21.62 26.55 -15.36
N GLU A 403 -20.75 27.20 -16.12
CA GLU A 403 -19.35 27.42 -15.71
C GLU A 403 -19.23 28.18 -14.38
N ASP A 404 -20.13 29.14 -14.11
CA ASP A 404 -20.18 29.89 -12.84
C ASP A 404 -20.56 28.99 -11.65
N GLU A 405 -21.47 28.05 -11.85
CA GLU A 405 -21.85 27.06 -10.83
C GLU A 405 -20.71 26.10 -10.54
N ALA A 406 -20.05 25.57 -11.58
CA ALA A 406 -18.89 24.69 -11.44
C ALA A 406 -17.72 25.40 -10.75
N MET A 407 -17.47 26.68 -11.07
CA MET A 407 -16.48 27.49 -10.36
C MET A 407 -16.82 27.68 -8.88
N ALA A 408 -18.09 27.92 -8.54
CA ALA A 408 -18.52 28.05 -7.15
C ALA A 408 -18.34 26.75 -6.36
N ILE A 409 -18.70 25.61 -6.96
CA ILE A 409 -18.50 24.27 -6.36
C ILE A 409 -17.02 24.04 -6.07
N MET A 410 -16.14 24.28 -7.04
CA MET A 410 -14.70 24.08 -6.88
C MET A 410 -14.11 24.98 -5.79
N ARG A 411 -14.48 26.27 -5.75
CA ARG A 411 -14.04 27.20 -4.70
C ARG A 411 -14.48 26.75 -3.31
N GLY A 412 -15.71 26.26 -3.15
CA GLY A 412 -16.18 25.71 -1.88
C GLY A 412 -15.33 24.54 -1.38
N GLN A 413 -14.90 23.64 -2.28
CA GLN A 413 -14.02 22.52 -1.92
C GLN A 413 -12.63 22.97 -1.48
N ILE A 414 -12.13 24.05 -2.07
CA ILE A 414 -10.82 24.64 -1.75
C ILE A 414 -10.84 25.26 -0.34
N ASP A 415 -11.88 26.03 -0.02
CA ASP A 415 -12.03 26.66 1.29
C ASP A 415 -12.10 25.60 2.41
N GLU A 416 -12.76 24.47 2.16
CA GLU A 416 -12.81 23.33 3.08
C GLU A 416 -11.45 22.64 3.27
N LEU A 417 -10.64 22.51 2.21
CA LEU A 417 -9.30 21.90 2.29
C LEU A 417 -8.29 22.80 3.02
N HIS A 418 -8.29 24.11 2.73
CA HIS A 418 -7.40 25.06 3.39
C HIS A 418 -7.85 25.47 4.80
N GLY A 419 -9.12 25.26 5.15
CA GLY A 419 -9.67 25.48 6.49
C GLY A 419 -9.23 24.47 7.56
N GLY A 420 -8.50 23.41 7.19
CA GLY A 420 -8.06 22.33 8.10
C GLY A 420 -6.56 22.00 8.08
N GLU A 421 -5.82 22.35 7.03
CA GLU A 421 -4.38 22.14 6.92
C GLU A 421 -3.71 23.44 6.45
N THR A 422 -2.96 24.11 7.33
CA THR A 422 -1.97 25.09 6.88
C THR A 422 -0.96 24.38 5.98
N PRO A 423 -0.76 24.82 4.72
CA PRO A 423 0.34 24.31 3.91
C PRO A 423 1.65 24.55 4.68
N PRO A 424 2.52 23.53 4.85
CA PRO A 424 3.86 23.79 5.34
C PRO A 424 4.62 24.47 4.20
N TYR A 425 4.81 25.78 4.32
CA TYR A 425 5.90 26.45 3.62
C TYR A 425 7.24 25.94 4.16
#